data_AF-A0A354FBN7-F1
#
_entry.id   AF-A0A354FBN7-F1
#
_cell.length_a   1.000
_cell.length_b   1.000
_cell.length_c   1.000
_cell.angle_alpha   90.00
_cell.angle_beta   90.00
_cell.angle_gamma   90.00
#
_symmetry.space_group_name_H-M   'P 1'
#
loop_
_entity.id
_entity.type
_entity.pdbx_description
1 polymer ?
#
loop_
_entity_poly.entity_id
_entity_poly.type
_entity_poly.pdbx_seq_one_letter_code
_entity_poly.pdbx_strand_id
1 'polypeptide(L)'
;TEAYSSEGKFWVQRGKDLTKVDSLVGTGGALVYADDPESLLVDGLRLDDPLSLTPRQPQLILDHEYLLYAIGLLAEGYPEVAEILIQETLMPLGR
;
A
#
# COMPACT_ATOMS: atom_id res chain seq x y z
N THR A 1 -14.42 11.19 -14.49
CA THR A 1 -15.55 11.65 -15.33
C THR A 1 -16.45 12.52 -14.51
N GLU A 2 -17.09 13.48 -15.15
CA GLU A 2 -18.04 14.36 -14.50
C GLU A 2 -19.41 13.66 -14.32
N ALA A 3 -20.01 13.86 -13.16
CA ALA A 3 -21.37 13.40 -12.85
C ALA A 3 -22.11 14.51 -12.07
N TYR A 4 -23.45 14.41 -12.03
CA TYR A 4 -24.32 15.40 -11.39
C TYR A 4 -25.24 14.68 -10.39
N SER A 5 -25.39 15.26 -9.21
CA SER A 5 -26.38 14.86 -8.20
C SER A 5 -27.31 16.05 -7.88
N SER A 6 -28.28 15.85 -7.00
CA SER A 6 -29.09 16.96 -6.44
C SER A 6 -28.25 18.00 -5.69
N GLU A 7 -27.02 17.65 -5.29
CA GLU A 7 -26.06 18.54 -4.62
C GLU A 7 -25.12 19.25 -5.60
N GLY A 8 -25.24 18.98 -6.91
CA GLY A 8 -24.48 19.64 -7.96
C GLY A 8 -23.47 18.72 -8.65
N LYS A 9 -22.44 19.33 -9.26
CA LYS A 9 -21.41 18.65 -10.04
C LYS A 9 -20.38 17.97 -9.13
N PHE A 10 -20.07 16.71 -9.40
CA PHE A 10 -18.97 16.00 -8.75
C PHE A 10 -18.12 15.21 -9.76
N TRP A 11 -16.95 14.77 -9.30
CA TRP A 11 -16.00 14.02 -10.11
C TRP A 11 -15.97 12.56 -9.67
N VAL A 12 -16.16 11.66 -10.64
CA VAL A 12 -16.03 10.22 -10.46
C VAL A 12 -14.62 9.80 -10.90
N GLN A 13 -13.86 9.21 -9.98
CA GLN A 13 -12.55 8.66 -10.27
C GLN A 13 -12.66 7.46 -11.24
N ARG A 14 -11.68 7.29 -12.12
CA ARG A 14 -11.55 6.10 -12.98
C ARG A 14 -10.18 5.48 -12.74
N GLY A 15 -10.12 4.16 -12.65
CA GLY A 15 -8.88 3.44 -12.41
C GLY A 15 -9.13 1.99 -12.04
N LYS A 16 -8.08 1.33 -11.55
CA LYS A 16 -8.20 0.04 -10.89
C LYS A 16 -8.97 0.25 -9.58
N ASP A 17 -9.96 -0.59 -9.35
CA ASP A 17 -10.64 -0.65 -8.07
C ASP A 17 -9.78 -1.47 -7.10
N LEU A 18 -9.15 -0.79 -6.14
CA LEU A 18 -8.35 -1.43 -5.09
C LEU A 18 -9.11 -1.55 -3.78
N THR A 19 -10.42 -1.25 -3.74
CA THR A 19 -11.21 -1.22 -2.50
C THR A 19 -11.24 -2.56 -1.77
N LYS A 20 -11.02 -3.67 -2.48
CA LYS A 20 -10.96 -5.06 -1.97
C LYS A 20 -9.54 -5.60 -1.78
N VAL A 21 -8.51 -4.75 -1.87
CA VAL A 21 -7.14 -5.18 -1.61
C VAL A 21 -6.94 -5.22 -0.11
N ASP A 22 -6.59 -6.40 0.41
CA ASP A 22 -6.46 -6.65 1.85
C ASP A 22 -5.06 -6.39 2.39
N SER A 23 -4.08 -6.12 1.53
CA SER A 23 -2.68 -5.92 1.94
C SER A 23 -2.04 -4.77 1.16
N LEU A 24 -1.44 -3.83 1.89
CA LEU A 24 -0.69 -2.72 1.33
C LEU A 24 0.75 -2.77 1.84
N VAL A 25 1.67 -3.03 0.93
CA VAL A 25 3.11 -3.01 1.22
C VAL A 25 3.68 -1.63 0.86
N GLY A 26 4.10 -0.88 1.87
CA GLY A 26 4.88 0.34 1.72
C GLY A 26 6.34 0.00 1.48
N THR A 27 6.89 0.46 0.35
CA THR A 27 8.30 0.30 -0.02
C THR A 27 8.81 1.59 -0.67
N GLY A 28 10.13 1.77 -0.73
CA GLY A 28 10.75 2.99 -1.21
C GLY A 28 11.23 3.90 -0.08
N GLY A 29 12.34 4.58 -0.28
CA GLY A 29 13.00 5.36 0.77
C GLY A 29 12.11 6.44 1.42
N ALA A 30 11.16 7.01 0.69
CA ALA A 30 10.24 8.01 1.26
C ALA A 30 9.30 7.42 2.34
N LEU A 31 8.94 6.13 2.23
CA LEU A 31 8.11 5.44 3.21
C LEU A 31 8.99 4.80 4.28
N VAL A 32 10.06 4.12 3.89
CA VAL A 32 10.94 3.38 4.81
C VAL A 32 11.65 4.29 5.81
N TYR A 33 12.03 5.50 5.39
CA TYR A 33 12.73 6.47 6.24
C TYR A 33 11.82 7.58 6.77
N ALA A 34 10.49 7.41 6.70
CA ALA A 34 9.56 8.34 7.33
C ALA A 34 9.61 8.19 8.86
N ASP A 35 9.45 9.29 9.60
CA ASP A 35 9.35 9.25 11.07
C ASP A 35 8.13 8.46 11.54
N ASP A 36 7.03 8.53 10.78
CA ASP A 36 5.78 7.81 11.01
C ASP A 36 5.21 7.27 9.68
N PRO A 37 5.68 6.09 9.22
CA PRO A 37 5.24 5.50 7.97
C PRO A 37 3.77 5.03 8.02
N GLU A 38 3.27 4.66 9.20
CA GLU A 38 1.90 4.19 9.38
C GLU A 38 0.91 5.32 9.10
N SER A 39 1.06 6.46 9.78
CA SER A 39 0.20 7.63 9.54
C SER A 39 0.28 8.10 8.09
N LEU A 40 1.48 8.12 7.50
CA LEU A 40 1.68 8.52 6.11
C LEU A 40 0.90 7.63 5.12
N LEU A 41 0.90 6.31 5.35
CA LEU A 41 0.15 5.35 4.54
C LEU A 41 -1.36 5.52 4.75
N VAL A 42 -1.81 5.66 5.99
CA VAL A 42 -3.23 5.87 6.33
C VAL A 42 -3.77 7.15 5.68
N ASP A 43 -3.04 8.26 5.76
CA ASP A 43 -3.42 9.53 5.14
C ASP A 43 -3.53 9.39 3.62
N GLY A 44 -2.61 8.62 3.01
CA GLY A 44 -2.64 8.31 1.57
C GLY A 44 -3.86 7.50 1.12
N LEU A 45 -4.47 6.73 2.02
CA LEU A 45 -5.66 5.92 1.71
C LEU A 45 -6.93 6.76 1.57
N ARG A 46 -7.00 8.00 2.09
CA ARG A 46 -8.18 8.87 1.98
C ARG A 46 -9.49 8.14 2.33
N LEU A 47 -9.48 7.43 3.47
CA LEU A 47 -10.58 6.54 3.88
C LEU A 47 -11.91 7.27 4.08
N ASP A 48 -11.86 8.59 4.27
CA ASP A 48 -12.98 9.51 4.37
C ASP A 48 -13.67 9.81 3.02
N ASP A 49 -13.01 9.53 1.89
CA ASP A 49 -13.56 9.71 0.55
C ASP A 49 -14.27 8.43 0.07
N PRO A 50 -15.62 8.42 0.01
CA PRO A 50 -16.36 7.25 -0.44
C PRO A 50 -16.14 6.94 -1.93
N LEU A 51 -15.69 7.92 -2.73
CA LEU A 51 -15.42 7.74 -4.15
C LEU A 51 -13.97 7.31 -4.43
N SER A 52 -13.11 7.25 -3.40
CA SER A 52 -11.73 6.78 -3.55
C SER A 52 -11.69 5.30 -3.94
N LEU A 53 -10.79 4.97 -4.87
CA LEU A 53 -10.52 3.61 -5.31
C LEU A 53 -9.36 2.94 -4.55
N THR A 54 -8.92 3.53 -3.43
CA THR A 54 -7.91 2.98 -2.52
C THR A 54 -8.44 1.81 -1.69
N PRO A 55 -7.56 0.96 -1.14
CA PRO A 55 -7.93 -0.08 -0.18
C PRO A 55 -8.73 0.47 1.00
N ARG A 56 -9.78 -0.26 1.43
CA ARG A 56 -10.67 0.18 2.52
C ARG A 56 -10.20 -0.23 3.90
N GLN A 57 -9.67 -1.44 4.02
CA GLN A 57 -9.19 -2.00 5.29
C GLN A 57 -7.94 -2.87 5.05
N PRO A 58 -6.86 -2.32 4.44
CA PRO A 58 -5.67 -3.11 4.20
C PRO A 58 -4.92 -3.38 5.50
N GLN A 59 -4.34 -4.57 5.61
CA GLN A 59 -3.19 -4.78 6.48
C GLN A 59 -2.01 -3.96 5.93
N LEU A 60 -1.47 -3.07 6.76
CA LEU A 60 -0.31 -2.27 6.41
C LEU A 60 0.96 -3.06 6.71
N ILE A 61 1.88 -3.09 5.75
CA ILE A 61 3.15 -3.80 5.82
C ILE A 61 4.24 -2.87 5.30
N LEU A 62 5.38 -2.79 5.97
CA LEU A 62 6.53 -2.00 5.55
C LEU A 62 7.67 -2.92 5.13
N ASP A 63 8.24 -2.65 3.95
CA ASP A 63 9.54 -3.15 3.52
C ASP A 63 10.66 -2.42 4.26
N HIS A 64 10.82 -2.71 5.55
CA HIS A 64 11.58 -1.86 6.47
C HIS A 64 13.09 -1.80 6.21
N GLU A 65 13.66 -2.81 5.56
CA GLU A 65 15.06 -2.83 5.12
C GLU A 65 15.21 -2.32 3.67
N TYR A 66 14.11 -1.95 3.02
CA TYR A 66 14.05 -1.57 1.61
C TYR A 66 14.68 -2.63 0.68
N LEU A 67 14.44 -3.92 0.98
CA LEU A 67 15.07 -5.06 0.29
C LEU A 67 14.12 -5.80 -0.65
N LEU A 68 12.83 -5.47 -0.67
CA LEU A 68 11.84 -6.22 -1.47
C LEU A 68 12.22 -6.36 -2.95
N TYR A 69 12.83 -5.33 -3.54
CA TYR A 69 13.29 -5.38 -4.94
C TYR A 69 14.44 -6.39 -5.14
N ALA A 70 15.40 -6.43 -4.20
CA ALA A 70 16.55 -7.31 -4.27
C ALA A 70 16.14 -8.76 -4.02
N ILE A 71 15.21 -8.96 -3.07
CA ILE A 71 14.63 -10.28 -2.79
C ILE A 71 13.88 -10.82 -4.01
N GLY A 72 13.11 -9.97 -4.70
CA GLY A 72 12.42 -10.36 -5.93
C GLY A 72 13.36 -10.85 -7.04
N LEU A 73 14.54 -10.22 -7.19
CA LEU A 73 15.57 -10.67 -8.12
C LEU A 73 16.22 -11.98 -7.66
N LEU A 74 16.48 -12.12 -6.36
CA LEU A 74 17.09 -13.31 -5.77
C LEU A 74 16.19 -14.56 -5.91
N ALA A 75 14.87 -14.36 -5.84
CA ALA A 75 13.87 -15.44 -5.82
C ALA A 75 13.91 -16.35 -7.06
N GLU A 76 14.41 -15.88 -8.21
CA GLU A 76 14.53 -16.71 -9.42
C GLU A 76 15.55 -17.85 -9.24
N GLY A 77 16.64 -17.60 -8.50
CA GLY A 77 17.69 -18.59 -8.26
C GLY A 77 17.65 -19.24 -6.88
N TYR A 78 17.12 -18.54 -5.87
CA TYR A 78 17.14 -18.96 -4.47
C TYR A 78 15.80 -18.67 -3.78
N PRO A 79 14.70 -19.35 -4.18
CA PRO A 79 13.36 -19.08 -3.67
C PRO A 79 13.23 -19.28 -2.15
N GLU A 80 13.89 -20.29 -1.58
CA GLU A 80 13.88 -20.57 -0.14
C GLU A 80 14.54 -19.43 0.67
N VAL A 81 15.65 -18.89 0.16
CA VAL A 81 16.34 -17.75 0.78
C VAL A 81 15.49 -16.49 0.65
N ALA A 82 14.86 -16.28 -0.52
CA ALA A 82 13.98 -15.15 -0.74
C ALA A 82 12.75 -15.18 0.18
N GLU A 83 12.18 -16.36 0.45
CA GLU A 83 11.08 -16.52 1.40
C GLU A 83 11.50 -16.13 2.82
N ILE A 84 12.65 -16.62 3.29
CA ILE A 84 13.19 -16.25 4.62
C ILE A 84 13.37 -14.73 4.71
N LEU A 85 14.00 -14.12 3.70
CA LEU A 85 14.22 -12.69 3.69
C LEU A 85 12.91 -11.90 3.70
N ILE A 86 11.88 -12.31 2.93
CA ILE A 86 10.57 -11.65 2.99
C ILE A 86 9.97 -11.70 4.39
N GLN A 87 10.05 -12.86 5.07
CA GLN A 87 9.52 -13.03 6.42
C GLN A 87 10.29 -12.18 7.44
N GLU A 88 11.59 -11.99 7.24
CA GLU A 88 12.44 -11.16 8.09
C GLU A 88 12.30 -9.67 7.79
N THR A 89 12.00 -9.26 6.54
CA THR A 89 12.05 -7.85 6.11
C THR A 89 10.70 -7.18 5.88
N LEU A 90 9.60 -7.92 5.75
CA LEU A 90 8.26 -7.33 5.66
C LEU A 90 7.60 -7.28 7.04
N MET A 91 7.54 -6.09 7.63
CA MET A 91 7.04 -5.87 8.98
C MET A 91 5.61 -5.32 8.95
N PRO A 92 4.63 -5.92 9.65
CA PRO A 92 3.32 -5.30 9.79
C PRO A 92 3.43 -3.96 10.54
N LEU A 93 2.66 -2.97 10.09
CA LEU A 93 2.46 -1.69 10.79
C LEU A 93 1.11 -1.72 11.53
N GLY A 94 1.02 -1.00 12.64
CA GLY A 94 -0.11 -1.05 13.57
C GLY A 94 -0.07 -2.25 14.53
N ARG A 95 -0.63 -2.06 15.73
CA ARG A 95 -0.98 -3.12 16.68
C ARG A 95 -2.49 -3.26 16.77
#